data_AF-A0A2I0D1Z7-F1
#
_entry.id   AF-A0A2I0D1Z7-F1
#
_cell.length_a   1.000
_cell.length_b   1.000
_cell.length_c   1.000
_cell.angle_alpha   90.00
_cell.angle_beta   90.00
_cell.angle_gamma   90.00
#
_symmetry.space_group_name_H-M   'P 1'
#
loop_
_entity.id
_entity.type
_entity.pdbx_description
1 polymer ?
#
loop_
_entity_poly.entity_id
_entity_poly.type
_entity_poly.pdbx_seq_one_letter_code
_entity_poly.pdbx_strand_id
1 'polypeptide(L)'
;MKQEDADWLVYHQIPPSEPITVSDLTTRCGLETSVTEDCLLRLERYCLIERTGANVRMLTFGEALIKNQFKYEEDLPFVIENGVIKERRK
;
A
#
# COMPACT_ATOMS: atom_id res chain seq x y z
N MET A 1 16.74 -13.94 6.03
CA MET A 1 16.05 -12.93 6.85
C MET A 1 14.60 -13.34 6.99
N LYS A 2 13.92 -13.08 8.12
CA LYS A 2 12.49 -13.39 8.21
C LYS A 2 11.71 -12.45 7.28
N GLN A 3 10.57 -12.88 6.76
CA GLN A 3 9.77 -12.03 5.86
C GLN A 3 9.44 -10.67 6.50
N GLU A 4 9.13 -10.67 7.79
CA GLU A 4 8.80 -9.46 8.55
C GLU A 4 9.98 -8.48 8.63
N ASP A 5 11.21 -8.97 8.77
CA ASP A 5 12.40 -8.11 8.79
C ASP A 5 12.62 -7.45 7.41
N ALA A 6 12.32 -8.17 6.32
CA ALA A 6 12.42 -7.64 4.96
C ALA A 6 11.34 -6.62 4.68
N ASP A 7 10.09 -6.92 5.08
CA ASP A 7 8.96 -6.01 4.96
C ASP A 7 9.22 -4.71 5.71
N TRP A 8 9.73 -4.81 6.94
CA TRP A 8 10.11 -3.66 7.76
C TRP A 8 11.21 -2.83 7.11
N LEU A 9 12.27 -3.48 6.63
CA LEU A 9 13.37 -2.80 5.93
C LEU A 9 12.86 -2.05 4.69
N VAL A 10 12.06 -2.69 3.84
CA VAL A 10 11.49 -2.07 2.65
C VAL A 10 10.59 -0.89 3.01
N TYR A 11 9.68 -1.08 3.98
CA TYR A 11 8.74 -0.05 4.40
C TYR A 11 9.45 1.19 4.95
N HIS A 12 10.48 1.02 5.79
CA HIS A 12 11.22 2.14 6.38
C HIS A 12 12.10 2.93 5.42
N GLN A 13 12.40 2.39 4.25
CA GLN A 13 13.18 3.07 3.22
C GLN A 13 12.33 3.93 2.28
N ILE A 14 11.00 3.83 2.37
CA ILE A 14 10.07 4.67 1.60
C ILE A 14 10.02 6.07 2.22
N PRO A 15 10.22 7.14 1.45
CA PRO A 15 10.08 8.50 1.96
C PRO A 15 8.64 8.79 2.41
N PRO A 16 8.43 9.50 3.53
CA PRO A 16 7.09 9.71 4.10
C PRO A 16 6.18 10.63 3.27
N SER A 17 6.74 11.52 2.43
CA SER A 17 5.97 12.55 1.71
C SER A 17 6.16 12.50 0.19
N GLU A 18 6.97 11.59 -0.33
CA GLU A 18 7.33 11.53 -1.75
C GLU A 18 7.33 10.10 -2.27
N PRO A 19 6.75 9.84 -3.45
CA PRO A 19 6.88 8.54 -4.09
C PRO A 19 8.34 8.22 -4.44
N ILE A 20 8.71 6.94 -4.33
CA ILE A 20 9.99 6.40 -4.77
C ILE A 20 9.77 5.33 -5.83
N THR A 21 10.68 5.19 -6.79
CA THR A 21 10.60 4.08 -7.75
C THR A 21 10.95 2.76 -7.07
N VAL A 22 10.37 1.64 -7.54
CA VAL A 22 10.74 0.30 -7.04
C VAL A 22 12.24 0.05 -7.22
N SER A 23 12.83 0.49 -8.34
CA SER A 23 14.26 0.32 -8.62
C SER A 23 15.15 1.04 -7.61
N ASP A 24 14.82 2.28 -7.27
CA ASP A 24 15.57 3.06 -6.27
C ASP A 24 15.42 2.45 -4.89
N LEU A 25 14.20 2.00 -4.56
CA LEU A 25 13.92 1.34 -3.29
C LEU A 25 14.69 0.03 -3.14
N THR A 26 14.70 -0.84 -4.16
CA THR A 26 15.51 -2.07 -4.20
C THR A 26 16.98 -1.77 -3.99
N THR A 27 17.50 -0.73 -4.65
CA THR A 27 18.89 -0.29 -4.50
C THR A 27 19.20 0.16 -3.07
N ARG A 28 18.31 0.95 -2.44
CA ARG A 28 18.46 1.41 -1.05
C ARG A 28 18.42 0.27 -0.04
N CYS A 29 17.56 -0.72 -0.26
CA CYS A 29 17.44 -1.87 0.62
C CYS A 29 18.58 -2.89 0.44
N GLY A 30 19.31 -2.85 -0.68
CA GLY A 30 20.35 -3.84 -1.01
C GLY A 30 19.78 -5.26 -1.16
N LEU A 31 18.54 -5.37 -1.64
CA LEU A 31 17.82 -6.63 -1.80
C LEU A 31 17.75 -7.03 -3.28
N GLU A 32 17.51 -8.31 -3.52
CA GLU A 32 17.08 -8.79 -4.83
C GLU A 32 15.72 -8.17 -5.20
N THR A 33 15.52 -7.84 -6.48
CA THR A 33 14.29 -7.21 -6.96
C THR A 33 13.05 -8.06 -6.65
N SER A 34 13.14 -9.39 -6.75
CA SER A 34 12.05 -10.30 -6.41
C SER A 34 11.66 -10.21 -4.92
N VAL A 35 12.65 -10.06 -4.04
CA VAL A 35 12.40 -9.90 -2.60
C VAL A 35 11.72 -8.57 -2.33
N THR A 36 12.18 -7.47 -2.94
CA THR A 36 11.51 -6.17 -2.81
C THR A 36 10.06 -6.24 -3.30
N GLU A 37 9.81 -6.82 -4.47
CA GLU A 37 8.46 -6.96 -5.03
C GLU A 37 7.54 -7.79 -4.11
N ASP A 38 8.02 -8.90 -3.57
CA ASP A 38 7.27 -9.72 -2.62
C ASP A 38 6.90 -8.93 -1.34
N CYS A 39 7.80 -8.08 -0.85
CA CYS A 39 7.53 -7.19 0.28
C CYS A 39 6.46 -6.15 -0.09
N LEU A 40 6.59 -5.52 -1.25
CA LEU A 40 5.63 -4.52 -1.73
C LEU A 40 4.23 -5.12 -1.89
N LEU A 41 4.11 -6.35 -2.41
CA LEU A 41 2.83 -7.04 -2.50
C LEU A 41 2.17 -7.25 -1.13
N ARG A 42 2.96 -7.63 -0.11
CA ARG A 42 2.43 -7.78 1.26
C ARG A 42 2.06 -6.43 1.88
N LEU A 43 2.91 -5.43 1.78
CA LEU A 43 2.67 -4.10 2.32
C LEU A 43 1.44 -3.43 1.68
N GLU A 44 1.25 -3.59 0.37
CA GLU A 44 0.06 -3.13 -0.35
C GLU A 44 -1.18 -3.91 0.09
N ARG A 45 -1.07 -5.23 0.25
CA ARG A 45 -2.15 -6.06 0.80
C ARG A 45 -2.54 -5.62 2.22
N TYR A 46 -1.62 -5.13 3.04
CA TYR A 46 -1.90 -4.59 4.37
C TYR A 46 -2.34 -3.13 4.37
N CYS A 47 -2.53 -2.51 3.21
CA CYS A 47 -2.93 -1.11 3.05
C CYS A 47 -1.97 -0.13 3.76
N LEU A 48 -0.67 -0.42 3.72
CA LEU A 48 0.38 0.46 4.28
C LEU A 48 1.03 1.34 3.21
N ILE A 49 0.99 0.89 1.96
CA ILE A 49 1.56 1.59 0.81
C ILE A 49 0.57 1.60 -0.34
N GLU A 50 0.84 2.45 -1.33
CA GLU A 50 0.17 2.45 -2.62
C GLU A 50 1.21 2.40 -3.74
N ARG A 51 0.90 1.61 -4.78
CA ARG A 51 1.68 1.54 -6.01
C ARG A 51 0.98 2.30 -7.13
N THR A 52 1.73 3.06 -7.92
CA THR A 52 1.24 3.70 -9.14
C THR A 52 2.29 3.53 -10.24
N GLY A 53 2.06 2.56 -11.12
CA GLY A 53 3.09 2.13 -12.07
C GLY A 53 4.33 1.63 -11.34
N ALA A 54 5.49 2.25 -11.64
CA ALA A 54 6.76 1.93 -10.99
C ALA A 54 6.98 2.66 -9.65
N ASN A 55 6.08 3.55 -9.25
CA ASN A 55 6.22 4.34 -8.03
C ASN A 55 5.50 3.68 -6.84
N VAL A 56 6.09 3.86 -5.67
CA VAL A 56 5.58 3.43 -4.37
C VAL A 56 5.55 4.62 -3.44
N ARG A 57 4.48 4.79 -2.67
CA ARG A 57 4.40 5.78 -1.58
C ARG A 57 3.82 5.16 -0.32
N MET A 58 4.15 5.74 0.84
CA MET A 58 3.45 5.42 2.08
C MET A 58 2.03 5.98 2.04
N LEU A 59 1.09 5.22 2.59
CA LEU A 59 -0.22 5.75 2.93
C LEU A 59 -0.12 6.50 4.26
N THR A 60 -0.77 7.65 4.34
CA THR A 60 -1.01 8.30 5.62
C THR A 60 -1.90 7.40 6.48
N PHE A 61 -1.88 7.62 7.80
CA PHE A 61 -2.74 6.88 8.73
C PHE A 61 -4.22 6.94 8.35
N GLY A 62 -4.71 8.12 7.92
CA GLY A 62 -6.09 8.30 7.47
C GLY A 62 -6.41 7.50 6.19
N GLU A 63 -5.53 7.52 5.20
CA GLU A 63 -5.71 6.72 3.98
C GLU A 63 -5.69 5.22 4.28
N ALA A 64 -4.77 4.77 5.13
CA ALA A 64 -4.69 3.37 5.54
C ALA A 64 -5.97 2.90 6.25
N LEU A 65 -6.51 3.72 7.17
CA LEU A 65 -7.79 3.43 7.83
C LEU A 65 -8.93 3.31 6.82
N ILE A 66 -9.08 4.30 5.94
CA ILE A 66 -10.14 4.32 4.93
C ILE A 66 -10.02 3.11 3.99
N LYS A 67 -8.82 2.78 3.51
CA LYS A 67 -8.60 1.60 2.66
C LYS A 67 -8.93 0.30 3.37
N ASN A 68 -8.55 0.16 4.64
CA ASN A 68 -8.91 -1.01 5.43
C ASN A 68 -10.43 -1.13 5.62
N GLN A 69 -11.12 0.00 5.88
CA GLN A 69 -12.57 0.04 5.97
C GLN A 69 -13.21 -0.43 4.67
N PHE A 70 -12.81 0.13 3.51
CA PHE A 70 -13.28 -0.34 2.20
C PHE A 70 -12.99 -1.82 1.92
N LYS A 71 -11.87 -2.35 2.41
CA LYS A 71 -11.44 -3.72 2.14
C LYS A 71 -12.20 -4.77 2.96
N TYR A 72 -12.60 -4.43 4.19
CA TYR A 72 -13.15 -5.40 5.14
C TYR A 72 -14.60 -5.11 5.57
N GLU A 73 -15.14 -3.93 5.28
CA GLU A 73 -16.52 -3.59 5.63
C GLU A 73 -17.47 -3.98 4.48
N GLU A 74 -18.19 -5.10 4.65
CA GLU A 74 -19.17 -5.61 3.69
C GLU A 74 -20.44 -4.71 3.62
N ASP A 75 -20.69 -3.98 4.71
CA ASP A 75 -21.93 -3.27 5.01
C ASP A 75 -21.84 -1.77 4.73
N LEU A 76 -20.84 -1.33 3.97
CA LEU A 76 -20.63 0.10 3.71
C LEU A 76 -21.94 0.75 3.24
N PRO A 77 -22.39 1.82 3.93
CA PRO A 77 -23.62 2.52 3.55
C PRO A 77 -23.43 3.30 2.25
N PHE A 78 -22.29 3.15 1.57
CA PHE A 78 -21.99 3.80 0.30
C PHE A 78 -21.50 2.79 -0.75
N VAL A 79 -21.92 2.96 -2.00
CA VAL A 79 -21.42 2.24 -3.18
C VAL A 79 -20.91 3.23 -4.21
N ILE A 80 -19.89 2.83 -4.96
CA ILE A 80 -19.38 3.60 -6.10
C ILE A 80 -19.87 2.92 -7.37
N GLU A 81 -20.74 3.59 -8.13
CA GLU A 81 -21.24 3.13 -9.43
C GLU A 81 -21.01 4.21 -10.48
N ASN A 82 -20.31 3.87 -11.57
CA ASN A 82 -19.99 4.81 -12.66
C ASN A 82 -19.31 6.11 -12.18
N GLY A 83 -18.46 6.02 -11.15
CA GLY A 83 -17.79 7.17 -10.56
C GLY A 83 -18.67 8.05 -9.65
N VAL A 84 -19.90 7.63 -9.34
CA VAL A 84 -20.80 8.33 -8.41
C VAL A 84 -20.87 7.57 -7.08
N ILE A 85 -20.66 8.28 -5.97
CA ILE A 85 -20.87 7.77 -4.61
C ILE A 85 -22.36 7.84 -4.29
N LYS A 86 -22.98 6.70 -4.02
CA LYS A 86 -24.40 6.58 -3.65
C LYS A 86 -24.55 6.00 -2.26
N GLU A 87 -25.52 6.47 -1.49
CA GLU A 87 -25.90 5.83 -0.23
C GLU A 87 -26.69 4.53 -0.51
N ARG A 88 -26.31 3.41 0.13
CA ARG A 88 -27.14 2.20 0.21
C ARG A 88 -28.32 2.52 1.13
N ARG A 89 -29.47 2.83 0.54
CA ARG A 89 -30.73 2.92 1.30
C ARG A 89 -31.07 1.53 1.86
N LYS A 90 -31.27 1.45 3.18
CA LYS A 90 -31.85 0.27 3.84
C LYS A 90 -33.27 0.00 3.35
#